data_AF-A0A2S8FWF7-F1
#
_entry.id   AF-A0A2S8FWF7-F1
#
_cell.length_a   1.000
_cell.length_b   1.000
_cell.length_c   1.000
_cell.angle_alpha   90.00
_cell.angle_beta   90.00
_cell.angle_gamma   90.00
#
_symmetry.space_group_name_H-M   'P 1'
#
loop_
_entity.id
_entity.type
_entity.pdbx_description
1 polymer ?
#
loop_
_entity_poly.entity_id
_entity_poly.type
_entity_poly.pdbx_seq_one_letter_code
_entity_poly.pdbx_strand_id
1 'polypeptide(L)'
;MDIPLYTVGRTNIDNREPFPLASDMKIRWRRTPKEMAAEFAKTRTPQSDDEFFRACDLPDDDLARQSALAVRRTTAAYGRIDPEFIRPTDRYPEELTNLTGWDKIDFVDWLAELEAMLDETLSDNADQWLALEFSVKELVQTTDRIRRGET
;
A
#
# COMPACT_ATOMS: atom_id res chain seq x y z
N MET A 1 39.96 40.97 22.02
CA MET A 1 39.89 39.55 21.59
C MET A 1 38.42 39.20 21.54
N ASP A 2 37.86 39.30 20.34
CA ASP A 2 36.45 39.05 20.03
C ASP A 2 36.23 37.55 19.82
N ILE A 3 35.21 37.00 20.48
CA ILE A 3 34.77 35.62 20.30
C ILE A 3 33.51 35.67 19.42
N PRO A 4 33.50 35.08 18.21
CA PRO A 4 32.32 35.11 17.35
C PRO A 4 31.23 34.16 17.88
N LEU A 5 30.00 34.69 17.96
CA LEU A 5 28.78 33.94 18.28
C LEU A 5 28.49 32.92 17.16
N TYR A 6 28.53 31.64 17.52
CA TYR A 6 28.03 30.55 16.66
C TYR A 6 26.51 30.69 16.49
N THR A 7 26.08 30.99 15.27
CA THR A 7 24.68 30.86 14.85
C THR A 7 24.43 29.39 14.53
N VAL A 8 23.72 28.69 15.41
CA VAL A 8 23.20 27.35 15.14
C VAL A 8 22.02 27.49 14.18
N GLY A 9 22.27 27.19 12.91
CA GLY A 9 21.24 27.02 11.90
C GLY A 9 20.29 25.91 12.31
N ARG A 10 19.00 26.23 12.40
CA ARG A 10 17.91 25.27 12.61
C ARG A 10 17.91 24.27 11.46
N THR A 11 17.85 22.99 11.81
CA THR A 11 17.67 21.87 10.89
C THR A 11 16.37 22.05 10.09
N ASN A 12 16.49 21.93 8.76
CA ASN A 12 15.37 21.76 7.84
C ASN A 12 14.58 20.49 8.23
N ILE A 13 13.50 20.68 8.98
CA ILE A 13 12.42 19.72 9.17
C ILE A 13 11.21 20.39 8.54
N ASP A 14 10.97 20.16 7.25
CA ASP A 14 9.62 20.06 6.66
C ASP A 14 9.76 19.94 5.14
N ASN A 15 9.74 18.71 4.64
CA ASN A 15 9.49 18.40 3.22
C ASN A 15 8.56 17.18 3.14
N ARG A 16 7.73 16.96 4.18
CA ARG A 16 6.60 16.04 4.09
C ARG A 16 5.45 16.86 3.52
N GLU A 17 4.90 16.42 2.40
CA GLU A 17 3.76 17.10 1.79
C GLU A 17 2.67 17.33 2.85
N PRO A 18 2.00 18.50 2.84
CA PRO A 18 1.01 18.81 3.85
C PRO A 18 -0.10 17.77 3.81
N PHE A 19 -0.45 17.22 4.98
CA PHE A 19 -1.66 16.43 5.16
C PHE A 19 -2.84 17.12 4.45
N PRO A 20 -3.67 16.37 3.70
CA PRO A 20 -4.76 16.96 2.92
C PRO A 20 -5.64 17.84 3.81
N LEU A 21 -5.94 19.06 3.34
CA LEU A 21 -6.68 20.06 4.11
C LEU A 21 -8.11 19.55 4.37
N ALA A 22 -8.75 20.02 5.44
CA ALA A 22 -10.13 19.66 5.79
C ALA A 22 -11.15 19.87 4.65
N SER A 23 -10.82 20.70 3.66
CA SER A 23 -11.58 20.92 2.43
C SER A 23 -11.50 19.73 1.46
N ASP A 24 -10.34 19.08 1.34
CA ASP A 24 -10.13 17.87 0.53
C ASP A 24 -10.89 16.68 1.10
N MET A 25 -10.95 16.58 2.43
CA MET A 25 -11.76 15.57 3.13
C MET A 25 -13.26 15.75 2.85
N LYS A 26 -13.79 16.98 2.82
CA LYS A 26 -15.22 17.24 2.53
C LYS A 26 -15.62 16.90 1.09
N ILE A 27 -14.70 16.99 0.14
CA ILE A 27 -14.93 16.61 -1.26
C ILE A 27 -14.95 15.08 -1.41
N ARG A 28 -14.10 14.36 -0.67
CA ARG A 28 -14.04 12.88 -0.68
C ARG A 28 -15.36 12.23 -0.26
N TRP A 29 -16.03 12.76 0.76
CA TRP A 29 -17.31 12.23 1.28
C TRP A 29 -18.49 12.30 0.30
N ARG A 30 -18.38 13.04 -0.81
CA ARG A 30 -19.43 13.10 -1.85
C ARG A 30 -19.15 12.21 -3.06
N ARG A 31 -17.95 11.63 -3.17
CA ARG A 31 -17.56 10.80 -4.31
C ARG A 31 -18.01 9.36 -4.10
N THR A 32 -18.58 8.78 -5.14
CA THR A 32 -18.91 7.35 -5.16
C THR A 32 -17.63 6.52 -5.30
N PRO A 33 -17.63 5.24 -4.88
CA PRO A 33 -16.47 4.37 -5.05
C PRO A 33 -16.00 4.26 -6.50
N LYS A 34 -16.94 4.28 -7.45
CA LYS A 34 -16.65 4.27 -8.88
C LYS A 34 -15.90 5.52 -9.34
N GLU A 35 -16.24 6.69 -8.82
CA GLU A 35 -15.53 7.94 -9.14
C GLU A 35 -14.12 7.94 -8.55
N MET A 36 -13.96 7.47 -7.31
CA MET A 36 -12.62 7.35 -6.69
C MET A 36 -11.72 6.41 -7.49
N ALA A 37 -12.21 5.22 -7.84
CA ALA A 37 -11.48 4.26 -8.68
C ALA A 37 -11.15 4.84 -10.07
N ALA A 38 -12.09 5.55 -10.70
CA ALA A 38 -11.87 6.18 -12.00
C ALA A 38 -10.80 7.29 -11.93
N GLU A 39 -10.81 8.14 -10.90
CA GLU A 39 -9.76 9.15 -10.69
C GLU A 39 -8.40 8.51 -10.41
N PHE A 40 -8.37 7.44 -9.61
CA PHE A 40 -7.14 6.70 -9.33
C PHE A 40 -6.57 6.05 -10.60
N ALA A 41 -7.43 5.53 -11.48
CA ALA A 41 -7.03 4.92 -12.74
C ALA A 41 -6.52 5.96 -13.76
N LYS A 42 -7.08 7.18 -13.80
CA LYS A 42 -6.66 8.24 -14.73
C LYS A 42 -5.19 8.62 -14.63
N THR A 43 -4.58 8.47 -13.45
CA THR A 43 -3.17 8.80 -13.22
C THR A 43 -2.23 7.66 -13.57
N ARG A 44 -2.75 6.51 -14.05
CA ARG A 44 -1.99 5.27 -14.19
C ARG A 44 -2.26 4.59 -15.53
N THR A 45 -1.19 4.05 -16.11
CA THR A 45 -1.28 3.04 -17.16
C THR A 45 -1.48 1.66 -16.51
N PRO A 46 -2.37 0.80 -17.06
CA PRO A 46 -2.45 -0.61 -16.69
C PRO A 46 -1.09 -1.30 -16.70
N GLN A 47 -0.84 -2.13 -15.69
CA GLN A 47 0.36 -2.96 -15.56
C GLN A 47 -0.04 -4.44 -15.58
N SER A 48 0.60 -5.23 -16.42
CA SER A 48 0.34 -6.68 -16.48
C SER A 48 0.80 -7.40 -15.20
N ASP A 49 0.25 -8.59 -14.96
CA ASP A 49 0.63 -9.43 -13.80
C ASP A 49 2.13 -9.78 -13.81
N ASP A 50 2.73 -10.02 -14.99
CA ASP A 50 4.16 -10.30 -15.12
C ASP A 50 5.04 -9.08 -14.82
N GLU A 51 4.63 -7.88 -15.27
CA GLU A 51 5.36 -6.65 -14.97
C GLU A 51 5.27 -6.29 -13.49
N PHE A 52 4.09 -6.48 -12.89
CA PHE A 52 3.89 -6.29 -11.45
C PHE A 52 4.80 -7.24 -10.66
N PHE A 53 4.76 -8.54 -10.98
CA PHE A 53 5.55 -9.55 -10.30
C PHE A 53 7.06 -9.27 -10.36
N ARG A 54 7.59 -8.93 -11.55
CA ARG A 54 9.01 -8.57 -11.68
C ARG A 54 9.40 -7.36 -10.84
N ALA A 55 8.52 -6.38 -10.69
CA ALA A 55 8.77 -5.17 -9.90
C ALA A 55 8.69 -5.40 -8.38
N CYS A 56 8.18 -6.54 -7.93
CA CYS A 56 8.19 -6.94 -6.51
C CYS A 56 9.58 -7.43 -6.02
N ASP A 57 10.55 -7.65 -6.92
CA ASP A 57 11.89 -8.17 -6.61
C ASP A 57 11.86 -9.46 -5.77
N LEU A 58 10.97 -10.40 -6.12
CA LEU A 58 10.88 -11.73 -5.51
C LEU A 58 11.60 -12.79 -6.35
N PRO A 59 11.96 -13.96 -5.77
CA PRO A 59 12.41 -15.11 -6.54
C PRO A 59 11.39 -15.52 -7.61
N ASP A 60 11.86 -15.97 -8.78
CA ASP A 60 11.00 -16.42 -9.88
C ASP A 60 10.54 -17.87 -9.65
N ASP A 61 9.64 -18.05 -8.68
CA ASP A 61 8.98 -19.31 -8.35
C ASP A 61 7.46 -19.14 -8.17
N ASP A 62 6.73 -20.27 -8.22
CA ASP A 62 5.27 -20.27 -8.17
C ASP A 62 4.72 -19.72 -6.84
N LEU A 63 5.43 -19.95 -5.73
CA LEU A 63 5.01 -19.49 -4.41
C LEU A 63 5.06 -17.95 -4.35
N ALA A 64 6.19 -17.37 -4.75
CA ALA A 64 6.38 -15.93 -4.85
C ALA A 64 5.36 -15.27 -5.78
N ARG A 65 5.10 -15.90 -6.94
CA ARG A 65 4.11 -15.41 -7.90
C ARG A 65 2.70 -15.43 -7.32
N GLN A 66 2.31 -16.51 -6.63
CA GLN A 66 1.02 -16.59 -5.95
C GLN A 66 0.87 -15.49 -4.89
N SER A 67 1.89 -15.29 -4.04
CA SER A 67 1.90 -14.24 -3.02
C SER A 67 1.70 -12.86 -3.64
N ALA A 68 2.46 -12.55 -4.69
CA ALA A 68 2.39 -11.26 -5.37
C ALA A 68 1.00 -10.97 -5.95
N LEU A 69 0.43 -11.94 -6.67
CA LEU A 69 -0.85 -11.78 -7.34
C LEU A 69 -2.03 -11.79 -6.36
N ALA A 70 -1.94 -12.57 -5.27
CA ALA A 70 -2.96 -12.58 -4.23
C ALA A 70 -3.07 -11.22 -3.55
N VAL A 71 -1.94 -10.66 -3.08
CA VAL A 71 -1.90 -9.32 -2.46
C VAL A 71 -2.41 -8.26 -3.43
N ARG A 72 -1.96 -8.27 -4.69
CA ARG A 72 -2.43 -7.31 -5.70
C ARG A 72 -3.94 -7.33 -5.86
N ARG A 73 -4.52 -8.53 -5.98
CA ARG A 73 -5.95 -8.72 -6.21
C ARG A 73 -6.77 -8.37 -4.98
N THR A 74 -6.35 -8.75 -3.78
CA THR A 74 -7.06 -8.41 -2.54
C THR A 74 -7.00 -6.91 -2.27
N THR A 75 -5.86 -6.27 -2.51
CA THR A 75 -5.72 -4.81 -2.43
C THR A 75 -6.64 -4.08 -3.39
N ALA A 76 -6.71 -4.55 -4.64
CA ALA A 76 -7.57 -3.99 -5.67
C ALA A 76 -9.06 -4.20 -5.36
N ALA A 77 -9.44 -5.42 -4.94
CA ALA A 77 -10.81 -5.78 -4.58
C ALA A 77 -11.32 -4.92 -3.42
N TYR A 78 -10.50 -4.76 -2.37
CA TYR A 78 -10.82 -3.89 -1.24
C TYR A 78 -11.02 -2.44 -1.68
N GLY A 79 -10.13 -1.95 -2.55
CA GLY A 79 -10.19 -0.62 -3.16
C GLY A 79 -11.27 -0.42 -4.23
N ARG A 80 -11.99 -1.49 -4.61
CA ARG A 80 -12.96 -1.54 -5.72
C ARG A 80 -12.41 -1.02 -7.05
N ILE A 81 -11.18 -1.40 -7.35
CA ILE A 81 -10.48 -1.05 -8.58
C ILE A 81 -10.00 -2.32 -9.31
N ASP A 82 -9.74 -2.22 -10.61
CA ASP A 82 -9.09 -3.30 -11.35
C ASP A 82 -7.64 -3.50 -10.85
N PRO A 83 -7.20 -4.75 -10.60
CA PRO A 83 -5.83 -5.05 -10.19
C PRO A 83 -4.76 -4.45 -11.10
N GLU A 84 -5.03 -4.27 -12.40
CA GLU A 84 -4.07 -3.72 -13.35
C GLU A 84 -3.58 -2.31 -12.99
N PHE A 85 -4.35 -1.55 -12.19
CA PHE A 85 -3.99 -0.22 -11.73
C PHE A 85 -3.24 -0.20 -10.39
N ILE A 86 -3.18 -1.31 -9.66
CA ILE A 86 -2.37 -1.42 -8.44
C ILE A 86 -0.91 -1.64 -8.83
N ARG A 87 -0.03 -0.81 -8.28
CA ARG A 87 1.42 -0.82 -8.49
C ARG A 87 2.16 -1.26 -7.24
N PRO A 88 3.34 -1.91 -7.37
CA PRO A 88 4.14 -2.30 -6.21
C PRO A 88 4.59 -1.10 -5.36
N THR A 89 4.70 0.09 -5.96
CA THR A 89 5.12 1.31 -5.28
C THR A 89 3.96 2.06 -4.61
N ASP A 90 2.71 1.68 -4.82
CA ASP A 90 1.58 2.34 -4.15
C ASP A 90 1.70 2.13 -2.63
N ARG A 91 1.55 3.20 -1.87
CA ARG A 91 1.74 3.20 -0.42
C ARG A 91 0.43 3.42 0.33
N TYR A 92 0.33 2.78 1.48
CA TYR A 92 -0.59 3.16 2.54
C TYR A 92 0.17 3.99 3.58
N PRO A 93 -0.38 5.14 4.05
CA PRO A 93 -1.68 5.72 3.72
C PRO A 93 -1.68 6.69 2.52
N GLU A 94 -0.63 6.76 1.71
CA GLU A 94 -0.51 7.72 0.60
C GLU A 94 -1.46 7.41 -0.58
N GLU A 95 -1.00 6.74 -1.63
CA GLU A 95 -1.80 6.47 -2.82
C GLU A 95 -3.05 5.65 -2.48
N LEU A 96 -2.91 4.62 -1.66
CA LEU A 96 -3.96 3.64 -1.42
C LEU A 96 -5.19 4.28 -0.76
N THR A 97 -5.04 5.28 0.11
CA THR A 97 -6.21 5.92 0.72
C THR A 97 -7.09 6.66 -0.30
N ASN A 98 -6.59 6.94 -1.52
CA ASN A 98 -7.39 7.51 -2.60
C ASN A 98 -8.39 6.52 -3.20
N LEU A 99 -8.33 5.25 -2.83
CA LEU A 99 -9.33 4.24 -3.11
C LEU A 99 -10.36 4.18 -1.97
N THR A 100 -11.57 3.74 -2.28
CA THR A 100 -12.59 3.51 -1.26
C THR A 100 -12.16 2.39 -0.31
N GLY A 101 -12.48 2.52 0.98
CA GLY A 101 -12.22 1.49 1.98
C GLY A 101 -10.84 1.65 2.62
N TRP A 102 -9.82 1.92 1.80
CA TRP A 102 -8.46 2.16 2.28
C TRP A 102 -8.34 3.39 3.20
N ASP A 103 -9.22 4.38 3.11
CA ASP A 103 -9.24 5.51 4.05
C ASP A 103 -9.65 5.14 5.49
N LYS A 104 -10.27 3.98 5.68
CA LYS A 104 -10.74 3.44 6.96
C LYS A 104 -10.52 1.94 7.01
N ILE A 105 -9.36 1.49 6.53
CA ILE A 105 -9.10 0.07 6.34
C ILE A 105 -9.37 -0.72 7.63
N ASP A 106 -10.18 -1.75 7.47
CA ASP A 106 -10.27 -2.86 8.41
C ASP A 106 -9.25 -3.91 7.98
N PHE A 107 -8.09 -3.88 8.63
CA PHE A 107 -6.98 -4.78 8.33
C PHE A 107 -7.33 -6.24 8.58
N VAL A 108 -8.23 -6.53 9.52
CA VAL A 108 -8.62 -7.91 9.84
C VAL A 108 -9.47 -8.48 8.71
N ASP A 109 -10.46 -7.72 8.23
CA ASP A 109 -11.29 -8.13 7.10
C ASP A 109 -10.47 -8.27 5.82
N TRP A 110 -9.57 -7.33 5.54
CA TRP A 110 -8.69 -7.43 4.38
C TRP A 110 -7.74 -8.65 4.47
N LEU A 111 -7.18 -8.93 5.65
CA LEU A 111 -6.31 -10.09 5.86
C LEU A 111 -7.07 -11.40 5.68
N ALA A 112 -8.31 -11.50 6.19
CA ALA A 112 -9.13 -12.69 6.03
C ALA A 112 -9.42 -13.00 4.55
N GLU A 113 -9.65 -11.97 3.72
CA GLU A 113 -9.81 -12.13 2.27
C GLU A 113 -8.50 -12.60 1.59
N LEU A 114 -7.35 -12.13 2.07
CA LEU A 114 -6.04 -12.58 1.59
C LEU A 114 -5.78 -14.05 1.96
N GLU A 115 -6.03 -14.43 3.22
CA GLU A 115 -5.93 -15.81 3.69
C GLU A 115 -6.85 -16.73 2.87
N ALA A 116 -8.11 -16.33 2.65
CA ALA A 116 -9.05 -17.09 1.83
C ALA A 116 -8.59 -17.26 0.37
N MET A 117 -7.91 -16.26 -0.20
CA MET A 117 -7.36 -16.36 -1.55
C MET A 117 -6.14 -17.28 -1.64
N LEU A 118 -5.36 -17.37 -0.56
CA LEU A 118 -4.17 -18.21 -0.48
C LEU A 118 -4.46 -19.63 0.05
N ASP A 119 -5.64 -19.87 0.62
CA ASP A 119 -6.00 -21.11 1.33
C ASP A 119 -5.02 -21.41 2.49
N GLU A 120 -4.54 -20.36 3.16
CA GLU A 120 -3.49 -20.40 4.19
C GLU A 120 -3.80 -19.40 5.32
N THR A 121 -3.39 -19.74 6.55
CA THR A 121 -3.49 -18.84 7.70
C THR A 121 -2.22 -18.01 7.86
N LEU A 122 -2.36 -16.68 7.81
CA LEU A 122 -1.29 -15.68 7.96
C LEU A 122 -1.40 -14.90 9.28
N SER A 123 -2.56 -14.95 9.93
CA SER A 123 -2.94 -14.17 11.12
C SER A 123 -2.09 -14.43 12.35
N ASP A 124 -1.38 -15.57 12.44
CA ASP A 124 -0.38 -15.82 13.48
C ASP A 124 0.76 -14.79 13.47
N ASN A 125 0.92 -14.07 12.35
CA ASN A 125 1.92 -13.02 12.17
C ASN A 125 1.30 -11.61 11.99
N ALA A 126 0.01 -11.42 12.30
CA ALA A 126 -0.74 -10.18 12.02
C ALA A 126 -0.07 -8.90 12.56
N ASP A 127 0.65 -9.00 13.68
CA ASP A 127 1.40 -7.87 14.27
C ASP A 127 2.46 -7.28 13.32
N GLN A 128 3.01 -8.09 12.39
CA GLN A 128 3.97 -7.62 11.38
C GLN A 128 3.30 -6.77 10.27
N TRP A 129 1.99 -6.89 10.10
CA TRP A 129 1.21 -6.22 9.05
C TRP A 129 0.61 -4.90 9.54
N LEU A 130 0.45 -4.75 10.86
CA LEU A 130 -0.04 -3.53 11.51
C LEU A 130 0.97 -2.37 11.53
N ALA A 131 2.06 -2.47 10.76
CA ALA A 131 2.90 -1.32 10.48
C ALA A 131 2.03 -0.22 9.82
N LEU A 132 2.04 0.98 10.42
CA LEU A 132 1.17 2.09 10.00
C LEU A 132 1.41 2.53 8.54
N GLU A 133 2.56 2.19 7.97
CA GLU A 133 2.97 2.58 6.63
C GLU A 133 3.63 1.40 5.91
N PHE A 134 3.19 1.10 4.70
CA PHE A 134 3.79 0.09 3.82
C PHE A 134 3.49 0.41 2.35
N SER A 135 4.34 -0.09 1.46
CA SER A 135 4.05 -0.23 0.03
C SER A 135 3.44 -1.60 -0.27
N VAL A 136 2.70 -1.69 -1.38
CA VAL A 136 2.19 -2.98 -1.89
C VAL A 136 3.33 -3.99 -2.07
N LYS A 137 4.52 -3.54 -2.49
CA LYS A 137 5.71 -4.38 -2.59
C LYS A 137 6.14 -4.96 -1.24
N GLU A 138 6.25 -4.14 -0.20
CA GLU A 138 6.64 -4.61 1.14
C GLU A 138 5.60 -5.60 1.70
N LEU A 139 4.33 -5.38 1.38
CA LEU A 139 3.23 -6.28 1.72
C LEU A 139 3.37 -7.65 1.03
N VAL A 140 3.66 -7.64 -0.27
CA VAL A 140 3.97 -8.84 -1.06
C VAL A 140 5.16 -9.60 -0.49
N GLN A 141 6.25 -8.89 -0.20
CA GLN A 141 7.47 -9.50 0.35
C GLN A 141 7.25 -10.08 1.74
N THR A 142 6.46 -9.41 2.59
CA THR A 142 6.12 -9.91 3.92
C THR A 142 5.23 -11.15 3.83
N THR A 143 4.25 -11.15 2.91
CA THR A 143 3.42 -12.33 2.63
C THR A 143 4.27 -13.52 2.22
N ASP A 144 5.14 -13.35 1.23
CA ASP A 144 6.02 -14.42 0.74
C ASP A 144 6.95 -14.97 1.84
N ARG A 145 7.54 -14.08 2.64
CA ARG A 145 8.41 -14.44 3.77
C ARG A 145 7.68 -15.31 4.80
N ILE A 146 6.47 -14.92 5.19
CA ILE A 146 5.63 -15.67 6.13
C ILE A 146 5.29 -17.06 5.57
N ARG A 147 4.90 -17.15 4.29
CA ARG A 147 4.59 -18.42 3.63
C ARG A 147 5.81 -19.35 3.52
N ARG A 148 7.01 -18.78 3.50
CA ARG A 148 8.28 -19.54 3.57
C ARG A 148 8.70 -19.94 4.98
N GLY A 149 7.99 -19.46 6.02
CA GLY A 149 8.35 -19.71 7.42
C GLY A 149 9.56 -18.90 7.89
N GLU A 150 9.88 -17.81 7.21
CA GLU A 150 10.95 -16.88 7.56
C GLU A 150 10.33 -15.76 8.41
N THR A 151 10.48 -15.82 9.75
CA THR A 151 10.00 -14.79 10.69
C THR A 151 11.14 -14.02 11.32
#